data_AF-A0A920RYT0-F1
#
_entry.id   AF-A0A920RYT0-F1
#
_cell.length_a   1.000
_cell.length_b   1.000
_cell.length_c   1.000
_cell.angle_alpha   90.00
_cell.angle_beta   90.00
_cell.angle_gamma   90.00
#
_symmetry.space_group_name_H-M   'P 1'
#
loop_
_entity.id
_entity.type
_entity.pdbx_description
1 polymer ?
#
loop_
_entity_poly.entity_id
_entity_poly.type
_entity_poly.pdbx_seq_one_letter_code
_entity_poly.pdbx_strand_id
1 'polypeptide(L)'
;MIHRGGSLSGGKIVKDCVQCPYHGWQFNGAGKCQQIPSLGKKCKNSLPEQKIVSRTQTKEVYGLVFCFLGDVPEKERCPIMKVGKVRTRGLANDNAVFSI
;
A
#
# COMPACT_ATOMS: atom_id res chain seq x y z
N MET A 1 -3.82 15.29 0.79
CA MET A 1 -2.61 16.08 0.46
C MET A 1 -1.58 15.79 1.55
N ILE A 2 -0.44 15.14 1.26
CA ILE A 2 0.49 14.72 2.31
C ILE A 2 1.82 15.46 2.14
N HIS A 3 2.19 16.20 3.17
CA HIS A 3 3.08 17.36 3.14
C HIS A 3 2.65 18.47 2.17
N ARG A 4 2.87 18.30 0.86
CA ARG A 4 2.61 19.34 -0.17
C ARG A 4 1.94 18.82 -1.43
N GLY A 5 1.09 17.79 -1.28
CA GLY A 5 0.27 17.28 -2.38
C GLY A 5 1.01 16.45 -3.43
N GLY A 6 2.25 16.03 -3.16
CA GLY A 6 2.98 15.13 -4.05
C GLY A 6 2.26 13.78 -4.17
N SER A 7 2.14 13.25 -5.39
CA SER A 7 1.57 11.92 -5.62
C SER A 7 2.55 10.83 -5.19
N LEU A 8 2.10 9.93 -4.31
CA LEU A 8 2.90 8.76 -3.90
C LEU A 8 3.09 7.76 -5.04
N SER A 9 2.24 7.78 -6.08
CA SER A 9 2.38 6.89 -7.24
C SER A 9 3.65 7.15 -8.05
N GLY A 10 4.18 8.38 -8.01
CA GLY A 10 5.47 8.71 -8.62
C GLY A 10 6.67 8.43 -7.71
N GLY A 11 6.43 7.85 -6.53
CA GLY A 11 7.44 7.54 -5.54
C GLY A 11 8.19 6.24 -5.84
N LYS A 12 8.84 5.72 -4.79
CA LYS A 12 9.53 4.43 -4.84
C LYS A 12 9.39 3.69 -3.53
N ILE A 13 9.63 2.39 -3.55
CA ILE A 13 9.72 1.57 -2.34
C ILE A 13 11.12 1.73 -1.75
N VAL A 14 11.19 2.07 -0.46
CA VAL A 14 12.43 2.12 0.32
C VAL A 14 12.20 1.30 1.59
N LYS A 15 12.83 0.13 1.67
CA LYS A 15 12.48 -0.90 2.67
C LYS A 15 10.98 -1.22 2.56
N ASP A 16 10.26 -1.32 3.68
CA ASP A 16 8.82 -1.60 3.71
C ASP A 16 7.95 -0.34 3.65
N CYS A 17 8.44 0.74 3.04
CA CYS A 17 7.76 2.03 2.97
C CYS A 17 7.68 2.60 1.57
N VAL A 18 6.56 3.25 1.26
CA VAL A 18 6.43 4.10 0.08
C VAL A 18 7.07 5.45 0.39
N GLN A 19 8.09 5.83 -0.38
CA GLN A 19 8.74 7.12 -0.30
C GLN A 19 8.11 8.10 -1.28
N CYS A 20 7.64 9.24 -0.78
CA CYS A 20 7.15 10.35 -1.58
C CYS A 20 8.27 10.92 -2.47
N PRO A 21 8.04 11.13 -3.78
CA PRO A 21 9.08 11.60 -4.70
C PRO A 21 9.52 13.04 -4.44
N TYR A 22 8.72 13.83 -3.71
CA TYR A 22 9.00 15.24 -3.52
C TYR A 22 10.09 15.47 -2.45
N HIS A 23 9.81 15.12 -1.19
CA HIS A 23 10.73 15.38 -0.06
C HIS A 23 11.20 14.10 0.63
N GLY A 24 10.94 12.94 0.03
CA GLY A 24 11.41 11.67 0.55
C GLY A 24 10.75 11.19 1.84
N TRP A 25 9.61 11.76 2.24
CA TRP A 25 8.82 11.26 3.37
C TRP A 25 8.41 9.82 3.12
N GLN A 26 8.55 8.95 4.12
CA GLN A 26 8.30 7.51 3.98
C GLN A 26 7.09 7.09 4.80
N PHE A 27 6.21 6.28 4.21
CA PHE A 27 4.99 5.80 4.83
C PHE A 27 4.90 4.28 4.74
N ASN A 28 4.56 3.62 5.85
CA ASN A 28 4.36 2.17 5.85
C ASN A 28 2.97 1.80 5.29
N GLY A 29 2.71 0.49 5.15
CA GLY A 29 1.42 -0.03 4.67
C GLY A 29 0.20 0.32 5.55
N ALA A 30 0.40 0.83 6.77
CA ALA A 30 -0.67 1.34 7.64
C ALA A 30 -0.99 2.83 7.38
N GLY A 31 -0.18 3.52 6.57
CA GLY A 31 -0.29 4.96 6.30
C GLY A 31 0.36 5.85 7.38
N LYS A 32 1.20 5.27 8.25
CA LYS A 32 1.96 6.01 9.27
C LYS A 32 3.29 6.51 8.70
N CYS A 33 3.66 7.74 9.03
CA CYS A 33 4.97 8.29 8.69
C CYS A 33 6.06 7.54 9.45
N GLN A 34 7.07 7.04 8.73
CA GLN A 34 8.21 6.32 9.31
C GLN A 34 9.50 7.13 9.24
N GLN A 35 9.59 8.10 8.33
CA GLN A 35 10.79 8.92 8.16
C GLN A 35 10.46 10.25 7.49
N ILE A 36 11.06 11.31 8.03
CA ILE A 36 11.09 12.66 7.45
C ILE A 36 12.57 13.04 7.27
N PRO A 37 13.12 12.98 6.03
CA PRO A 37 14.56 13.15 5.82
C PRO A 37 15.15 14.45 6.39
N SER A 38 14.39 15.55 6.36
CA SER A 38 14.84 16.85 6.87
C SER A 38 15.04 16.91 8.39
N LEU A 39 14.49 15.97 9.16
CA LEU A 39 14.68 15.91 10.63
C LEU A 39 15.97 15.16 11.03
N GLY A 40 16.68 14.57 10.06
CA GLY A 40 17.92 13.85 10.30
C GLY A 40 17.77 12.69 11.31
N LYS A 41 18.84 12.41 12.07
CA LYS A 41 18.87 11.29 13.03
C LYS A 41 17.91 11.44 14.22
N LYS A 42 17.37 12.65 14.46
CA LYS A 42 16.40 12.94 15.54
C LYS A 42 14.95 12.62 15.16
N CYS A 43 14.72 12.03 13.99
CA CYS A 43 13.38 11.85 13.42
C CYS A 43 12.41 11.11 14.35
N LYS A 44 12.83 10.07 15.09
CA LYS A 44 11.90 9.17 15.82
C LYS A 44 10.98 9.87 16.82
N ASN A 45 11.45 10.93 17.48
CA ASN A 45 10.67 11.64 18.51
C ASN A 45 9.83 12.79 17.94
N SER A 46 9.87 13.00 16.62
CA SER A 46 9.23 14.13 15.95
C SER A 46 8.38 13.69 14.76
N LEU A 47 8.13 12.39 14.63
CA LEU A 47 7.20 11.85 13.65
C LEU A 47 5.76 12.08 14.14
N PRO A 48 4.83 12.41 13.24
CA PRO A 48 3.41 12.35 13.55
C PRO A 48 3.02 10.93 13.98
N GLU A 49 2.46 10.77 15.17
CA GLU A 49 1.99 9.47 15.66
C GLU A 49 0.75 8.97 14.90
N GLN A 50 -0.01 9.93 14.38
CA GLN A 50 -1.25 9.69 13.66
C GLN A 50 -1.00 9.12 12.25
N LYS A 51 -1.95 8.30 11.80
CA LYS A 51 -2.06 7.94 10.39
C LYS A 51 -2.38 9.19 9.61
N ILE A 52 -1.47 9.59 8.72
CA ILE A 52 -1.66 10.77 7.89
C ILE A 52 -2.00 10.42 6.44
N VAL A 53 -1.65 9.21 5.98
CA VAL A 53 -2.00 8.72 4.63
C VAL A 53 -3.17 7.74 4.72
N SER A 54 -4.21 7.95 3.90
CA SER A 54 -5.31 7.00 3.77
C SER A 54 -4.80 5.65 3.27
N ARG A 55 -5.40 4.58 3.80
CA ARG A 55 -5.10 3.20 3.43
C ARG A 55 -6.42 2.53 3.10
N THR A 56 -6.50 1.93 1.92
CA THR A 56 -7.60 1.04 1.54
C THR A 56 -7.24 -0.38 1.95
N GLN A 57 -8.24 -1.16 2.37
CA GLN A 57 -7.98 -2.56 2.67
C GLN A 57 -7.81 -3.32 1.36
N THR A 58 -6.75 -4.12 1.28
CA THR A 58 -6.32 -4.75 0.04
C THR A 58 -6.02 -6.22 0.30
N LYS A 59 -6.38 -7.09 -0.65
CA LYS A 59 -6.07 -8.52 -0.63
C LYS A 59 -5.58 -8.97 -2.00
N GLU A 60 -4.58 -9.84 -2.00
CA GLU A 60 -4.13 -10.53 -3.20
C GLU A 60 -4.85 -11.88 -3.32
N VAL A 61 -5.52 -12.11 -4.46
CA VAL A 61 -6.21 -13.36 -4.76
C VAL A 61 -6.07 -13.62 -6.26
N TYR A 62 -5.70 -14.85 -6.65
CA TYR A 62 -5.55 -15.26 -8.05
C TYR A 62 -4.53 -14.41 -8.85
N GLY A 63 -3.47 -13.91 -8.20
CA GLY A 63 -2.49 -13.01 -8.81
C GLY A 63 -3.04 -11.61 -9.13
N LEU A 64 -4.22 -11.27 -8.61
CA LEU A 64 -4.84 -9.95 -8.72
C LEU A 64 -4.88 -9.27 -7.36
N VAL A 65 -4.76 -7.94 -7.37
CA VAL A 65 -4.83 -7.10 -6.17
C VAL A 65 -6.23 -6.47 -6.10
N PHE A 66 -7.03 -6.88 -5.12
CA PHE A 66 -8.36 -6.34 -4.86
C PHE A 66 -8.33 -5.29 -3.75
N CYS A 67 -8.92 -4.13 -3.99
CA CYS A 67 -9.03 -3.05 -3.01
C CYS A 67 -10.49 -2.80 -2.64
N PHE A 68 -10.77 -2.74 -1.33
CA PHE A 68 -12.07 -2.33 -0.82
C PHE A 68 -12.04 -0.84 -0.47
N LEU A 69 -12.88 -0.06 -1.17
CA LEU A 69 -12.97 1.40 -1.02
C LEU A 69 -14.08 1.86 -0.07
N GLY A 70 -14.94 0.94 0.41
CA GLY A 70 -16.00 1.25 1.37
C GLY A 70 -15.51 1.28 2.83
N ASP A 71 -16.46 1.47 3.73
CA ASP A 71 -16.24 1.71 5.16
C ASP A 71 -16.79 0.61 6.08
N VAL A 72 -17.51 -0.38 5.53
CA VAL A 72 -18.03 -1.49 6.35
C VAL A 72 -16.93 -2.47 6.83
N PRO A 73 -17.12 -3.11 8.01
CA PRO A 73 -16.25 -4.15 8.52
C PRO A 73 -16.10 -5.32 7.53
N GLU A 74 -14.98 -6.04 7.58
CA GLU A 74 -14.69 -7.13 6.65
C GLU A 74 -15.77 -8.22 6.60
N LYS A 75 -16.38 -8.53 7.75
CA LYS A 75 -17.48 -9.49 7.88
C LYS A 75 -18.76 -9.13 7.11
N GLU A 76 -18.97 -7.86 6.80
CA GLU A 76 -20.16 -7.35 6.11
C GLU A 76 -19.91 -7.10 4.61
N ARG A 77 -18.68 -7.35 4.13
CA ARG A 77 -18.32 -7.10 2.74
C ARG A 77 -18.79 -8.21 1.84
N CYS A 78 -19.09 -7.84 0.60
CA CYS A 78 -19.25 -8.82 -0.47
C CYS A 78 -17.96 -9.64 -0.60
N PRO A 79 -18.04 -10.98 -0.57
CA PRO A 79 -16.87 -11.82 -0.72
C PRO A 79 -16.29 -11.67 -2.13
N ILE A 80 -14.96 -11.78 -2.24
CA ILE A 80 -14.30 -11.91 -3.54
C ILE A 80 -14.86 -13.18 -4.20
N MET A 81 -15.40 -13.04 -5.41
CA MET A 81 -16.02 -14.14 -6.14
C MET A 81 -15.03 -15.30 -6.27
N LYS A 82 -15.48 -16.49 -5.87
CA LYS A 82 -14.71 -17.72 -6.08
C LYS A 82 -14.83 -18.11 -7.55
N VAL A 83 -13.73 -18.00 -8.28
CA VAL A 83 -13.66 -18.48 -9.65
C VAL A 83 -13.29 -19.96 -9.63
N GLY A 84 -14.05 -20.80 -10.33
CA GLY A 84 -13.70 -22.21 -10.53
C GLY A 84 -12.40 -22.36 -11.32
N LYS A 85 -11.86 -23.57 -11.47
CA LYS A 85 -10.69 -23.80 -12.34
C LYS A 85 -11.06 -23.47 -13.79
N VAL A 86 -10.77 -22.25 -14.22
CA VAL A 86 -10.86 -21.85 -15.62
C VAL A 86 -9.50 -22.16 -16.25
N ARG A 87 -9.49 -22.98 -17.31
CA ARG A 87 -8.31 -23.14 -18.17
C ARG A 87 -8.12 -21.86 -18.96
N THR A 88 -7.42 -20.90 -18.38
CA THR A 88 -6.98 -19.68 -19.06
C THR A 88 -5.70 -20.01 -19.83
N ARG A 89 -5.75 -19.89 -21.16
CA ARG A 89 -4.55 -19.87 -21.99
C ARG A 89 -3.82 -18.57 -21.69
N GLY A 90 -2.93 -18.58 -20.69
CA GLY A 90 -2.09 -17.43 -20.30
C GLY A 90 -2.21 -16.92 -18.86
N LEU A 91 -3.08 -17.49 -18.01
CA LEU A 91 -3.02 -17.26 -16.55
C LEU A 91 -2.80 -18.62 -15.87
N ALA A 92 -1.71 -19.28 -16.24
CA ALA A 92 -1.25 -20.45 -15.51
C ALA A 92 -0.69 -19.96 -14.18
N ASN A 93 -1.42 -20.28 -13.11
CA ASN A 93 -0.84 -20.34 -11.78
C ASN A 93 0.22 -21.43 -11.78
N ASP A 94 1.47 -21.04 -11.99
CA ASP A 94 2.67 -21.74 -11.55
C ASP A 94 3.73 -20.66 -11.34
N ASN A 95 3.84 -20.14 -10.10
CA ASN A 95 4.98 -19.36 -9.60
C ASN A 95 5.44 -18.13 -10.40
N ALA A 96 4.52 -17.30 -10.91
CA ALA A 96 4.89 -15.94 -11.29
C ALA A 96 5.04 -15.09 -10.01
N VAL A 97 6.21 -15.18 -9.37
CA VAL A 97 6.66 -14.21 -8.38
C VAL A 97 6.83 -12.89 -9.12
N PHE A 98 5.79 -12.06 -9.15
CA PHE A 98 5.95 -10.65 -9.44
C PHE A 98 6.56 -10.02 -8.19
N SER A 99 7.89 -10.03 -8.14
CA SER A 99 8.64 -9.22 -7.18
C SER A 99 8.34 -7.75 -7.48
N ILE A 100 7.52 -7.13 -6.62
CA ILE A 100 7.46 -5.67 -6.47
C ILE A 100 8.72 -5.17 -5.76
#